data_AF-A0A3B8W8X0-F1
#
_entry.id   AF-A0A3B8W8X0-F1
#
_cell.length_a   1.000
_cell.length_b   1.000
_cell.length_c   1.000
_cell.angle_alpha   90.00
_cell.angle_beta   90.00
_cell.angle_gamma   90.00
#
_symmetry.space_group_name_H-M   'P 1'
#
loop_
_entity.id
_entity.type
_entity.pdbx_description
1 polymer ?
#
loop_
_entity_poly.entity_id
_entity_poly.type
_entity_poly.pdbx_seq_one_letter_code
_entity_poly.pdbx_strand_id
1 'polypeptide(L)'
;HSQYHKHGAYLLRYSDLPGFSQPFQKDLATLVRGHRRKFSSAVFEGIEPEDKPRLTYLCVLVRLAVLIQHPRNLEEPPAFTLHGHDNRLVIEFPEGWLDNRPLTLADLENERDYLARQDFTLEISGR
;
A
#
# COMPACT_ATOMS: atom_id res chain seq x y z
N HIS A 1 -14.92 6.85 -14.49
CA HIS A 1 -13.70 6.07 -14.84
C HIS A 1 -13.26 5.17 -13.68
N SER A 2 -13.96 4.04 -13.42
CA SER A 2 -13.96 3.40 -12.09
C SER A 2 -13.36 1.98 -11.96
N GLN A 3 -12.67 1.41 -12.96
CA GLN A 3 -12.26 -0.02 -12.95
C GLN A 3 -10.76 -0.32 -13.16
N TYR A 4 -9.86 0.65 -12.97
CA TYR A 4 -8.43 0.50 -13.34
C TYR A 4 -7.68 -0.62 -12.57
N HIS A 5 -7.88 -0.73 -11.25
CA HIS A 5 -7.31 -1.78 -10.36
C HIS A 5 -7.74 -3.21 -10.73
N LYS A 6 -8.97 -3.41 -11.24
CA LYS A 6 -9.41 -4.74 -11.70
C LYS A 6 -8.80 -5.11 -13.04
N HIS A 7 -8.55 -4.12 -13.91
CA HIS A 7 -7.92 -4.33 -15.21
C HIS A 7 -6.40 -4.56 -15.08
N GLY A 8 -5.71 -3.87 -14.18
CA GLY A 8 -4.27 -4.06 -13.94
C GLY A 8 -3.92 -5.45 -13.39
N ALA A 9 -4.67 -5.91 -12.38
CA ALA A 9 -4.50 -7.27 -11.85
C ALA A 9 -4.87 -8.35 -12.88
N TYR A 10 -5.89 -8.09 -13.73
CA TYR A 10 -6.27 -8.99 -14.82
C TYR A 10 -5.21 -9.03 -15.93
N LEU A 11 -4.69 -7.87 -16.36
CA LEU A 11 -3.59 -7.78 -17.32
C LEU A 11 -2.36 -8.52 -16.79
N LEU A 12 -1.93 -8.32 -15.54
CA LEU A 12 -0.77 -9.02 -14.99
C LEU A 12 -0.98 -10.53 -14.82
N ARG A 13 -2.22 -10.96 -14.55
CA ARG A 13 -2.55 -12.39 -14.36
C ARG A 13 -2.72 -13.16 -15.67
N TYR A 14 -3.00 -12.48 -16.77
CA TYR A 14 -3.27 -13.08 -18.09
C TYR A 14 -2.36 -12.55 -19.21
N SER A 15 -1.36 -11.71 -18.89
CA SER A 15 -0.29 -11.34 -19.83
C SER A 15 0.89 -12.25 -19.57
N ASP A 16 1.43 -12.87 -20.61
CA ASP A 16 2.75 -13.47 -20.50
C ASP A 16 3.74 -12.37 -20.13
N LEU A 17 4.39 -12.54 -18.98
CA LEU A 17 5.54 -11.75 -18.56
C LEU A 17 6.79 -12.62 -18.76
N PRO A 18 7.45 -12.58 -19.93
CA PRO A 18 8.63 -13.36 -20.20
C PRO A 18 9.70 -13.06 -19.14
N GLY A 19 10.25 -14.10 -18.53
CA GLY A 19 11.25 -13.98 -17.47
C GLY A 19 10.69 -14.01 -16.04
N PHE A 20 9.37 -14.10 -15.84
CA PHE A 20 8.76 -14.25 -14.52
C PHE A 20 8.10 -15.61 -14.34
N SER A 21 8.32 -16.24 -13.19
CA SER A 21 7.66 -17.49 -12.82
C SER A 21 6.19 -17.26 -12.48
N GLN A 22 5.36 -18.29 -12.65
CA GLN A 22 3.93 -18.22 -12.32
C GLN A 22 3.64 -17.77 -10.86
N PRO A 23 4.39 -18.24 -9.83
CA PRO A 23 4.25 -17.71 -8.47
C PRO A 23 4.52 -16.21 -8.38
N PHE A 24 5.57 -15.72 -9.05
CA PHE A 24 5.91 -14.30 -9.02
C PHE A 24 4.84 -13.43 -9.70
N GLN A 25 4.29 -13.88 -10.83
CA GLN A 25 3.20 -13.17 -11.51
C GLN A 25 1.95 -13.07 -10.61
N LYS A 26 1.65 -14.12 -9.84
CA LYS A 26 0.54 -14.14 -8.88
C LYS A 26 0.76 -13.15 -7.72
N ASP A 27 1.98 -13.07 -7.19
CA ASP A 27 2.36 -12.10 -6.16
C ASP A 27 2.19 -10.68 -6.70
N LEU A 28 2.72 -10.39 -7.88
CA LEU A 28 2.63 -9.07 -8.52
C LEU A 28 1.18 -8.66 -8.79
N ALA A 29 0.35 -9.60 -9.28
CA ALA A 29 -1.08 -9.37 -9.46
C ALA A 29 -1.79 -9.08 -8.13
N THR A 30 -1.37 -9.71 -7.04
CA THR A 30 -1.89 -9.47 -5.68
C THR A 30 -1.55 -8.06 -5.21
N LEU A 31 -0.29 -7.63 -5.37
CA LEU A 31 0.14 -6.27 -5.04
C LEU A 31 -0.65 -5.22 -5.84
N VAL A 32 -0.81 -5.43 -7.15
CA VAL A 32 -1.56 -4.50 -8.01
C VAL A 32 -3.06 -4.52 -7.71
N ARG A 33 -3.63 -5.64 -7.25
CA ARG A 33 -5.02 -5.67 -6.78
C ARG A 33 -5.19 -4.95 -5.45
N GLY A 34 -4.21 -5.08 -4.55
CA GLY A 34 -4.24 -4.55 -3.19
C GLY A 34 -3.87 -3.08 -3.05
N HIS A 35 -3.16 -2.48 -4.02
CA HIS A 35 -2.58 -1.14 -3.84
C HIS A 35 -3.56 0.06 -3.84
N ARG A 36 -4.85 -0.12 -4.17
CA ARG A 36 -5.79 1.01 -4.28
C ARG A 36 -7.19 0.66 -3.80
N ARG A 37 -7.88 1.65 -3.21
CA ARG A 37 -9.22 1.52 -2.61
C ARG A 37 -9.24 0.53 -1.44
N LYS A 38 -10.38 -0.15 -1.22
CA LYS A 38 -10.63 -1.04 -0.10
C LYS A 38 -9.57 -2.15 -0.05
N PHE A 39 -8.75 -2.13 1.00
CA PHE A 39 -7.85 -3.21 1.34
C PHE A 39 -8.68 -4.33 1.99
N SER A 40 -9.02 -5.35 1.20
CA SER A 40 -9.93 -6.42 1.60
C SER A 40 -9.18 -7.73 1.69
N SER A 41 -9.56 -8.59 2.64
CA SER A 41 -9.02 -9.94 2.78
C SER A 41 -9.11 -10.76 1.49
N ALA A 42 -10.13 -10.52 0.68
CA ALA A 42 -10.33 -11.09 -0.66
C ALA A 42 -9.18 -10.83 -1.66
N VAL A 43 -8.28 -9.87 -1.38
CA VAL A 43 -7.05 -9.66 -2.16
C VAL A 43 -6.10 -10.85 -1.99
N PHE A 44 -6.09 -11.47 -0.81
CA PHE A 44 -5.18 -12.56 -0.44
C PHE A 44 -5.82 -13.95 -0.60
N GLU A 45 -6.99 -14.06 -1.24
CA GLU A 45 -7.62 -15.34 -1.53
C GLU A 45 -6.72 -16.22 -2.41
N GLY A 46 -6.46 -17.45 -1.94
CA GLY A 46 -5.62 -18.42 -2.62
C GLY A 46 -4.11 -18.16 -2.50
N ILE A 47 -3.67 -17.23 -1.64
CA ILE A 47 -2.27 -17.08 -1.25
C ILE A 47 -1.95 -18.06 -0.13
N GLU A 48 -0.78 -18.69 -0.19
CA GLU A 48 -0.32 -19.60 0.85
C GLU A 48 -0.17 -18.85 2.20
N PRO A 49 -0.53 -19.47 3.33
CA PRO A 49 -0.46 -18.80 4.64
C PRO A 49 0.92 -18.24 4.98
N GLU A 50 2.00 -18.89 4.53
CA GLU A 50 3.39 -18.47 4.72
C GLU A 50 3.77 -17.20 3.95
N ASP A 51 3.14 -16.96 2.78
CA ASP A 51 3.38 -15.79 1.94
C ASP A 51 2.54 -14.58 2.33
N LYS A 52 1.42 -14.82 3.04
CA LYS A 52 0.45 -13.79 3.38
C LYS A 52 1.06 -12.61 4.17
N PRO A 53 1.91 -12.81 5.20
CA PRO A 53 2.55 -11.69 5.91
C PRO A 53 3.41 -10.84 4.97
N ARG A 54 4.29 -11.49 4.20
CA ARG A 54 5.18 -10.82 3.22
C ARG A 54 4.39 -9.97 2.23
N LEU A 55 3.35 -10.54 1.63
CA LEU A 55 2.51 -9.84 0.66
C LEU A 55 1.67 -8.73 1.29
N THR A 56 1.26 -8.88 2.55
CA THR A 56 0.58 -7.83 3.30
C THR A 56 1.51 -6.63 3.49
N TYR A 57 2.73 -6.85 3.95
CA TYR A 57 3.71 -5.77 4.15
C TYR A 57 4.06 -5.06 2.84
N LEU A 58 4.30 -5.81 1.77
CA LEU A 58 4.55 -5.24 0.45
C LEU A 58 3.36 -4.43 -0.06
N CYS A 59 2.11 -4.91 0.14
CA CYS A 59 0.93 -4.13 -0.19
C CYS A 59 0.89 -2.80 0.58
N VAL A 60 1.13 -2.82 1.90
CA VAL A 60 1.14 -1.61 2.73
C VAL A 60 2.17 -0.60 2.22
N LEU A 61 3.40 -1.06 1.94
CA LEU A 61 4.47 -0.19 1.43
C LEU A 61 4.12 0.44 0.09
N VAL A 62 3.53 -0.32 -0.85
CA VAL A 62 3.11 0.21 -2.15
C VAL A 62 1.97 1.23 -1.98
N ARG A 63 1.02 0.96 -1.08
CA ARG A 63 -0.10 1.87 -0.78
C ARG A 63 0.41 3.20 -0.24
N LEU A 64 1.34 3.17 0.72
CA LEU A 64 1.98 4.38 1.26
C LEU A 64 2.79 5.12 0.19
N ALA A 65 3.57 4.43 -0.62
CA ALA A 65 4.36 5.06 -1.68
C ALA A 65 3.46 5.82 -2.68
N VAL A 66 2.33 5.23 -3.08
CA VAL A 66 1.37 5.86 -4.00
C VAL A 66 0.68 7.06 -3.34
N LEU A 67 0.36 6.97 -2.05
CA LEU A 67 -0.28 8.04 -1.28
C LEU A 67 0.65 9.24 -1.11
N ILE A 68 1.89 9.01 -0.67
CA ILE A 68 2.88 10.07 -0.43
C ILE A 68 3.24 10.79 -1.74
N GLN A 69 3.26 10.07 -2.87
CA GLN A 69 3.52 10.66 -4.20
C GLN A 69 2.28 11.32 -4.83
N HIS A 70 1.09 11.19 -4.21
CA HIS A 70 -0.17 11.69 -4.79
C HIS A 70 -0.21 13.21 -5.06
N PRO A 71 0.45 14.09 -4.29
CA PRO A 71 0.39 15.53 -4.54
C PRO A 71 0.86 15.98 -5.93
N ARG A 72 1.57 15.14 -6.72
CA ARG A 72 1.94 15.39 -8.14
C ARG A 72 2.59 16.74 -8.47
N ASN A 73 2.95 17.54 -7.46
CA ASN A 73 3.57 18.85 -7.62
C ASN A 73 5.06 18.78 -7.95
N LEU A 74 5.59 17.59 -8.24
CA LEU A 74 7.03 17.34 -8.45
C LEU A 74 7.91 17.77 -7.25
N GLU A 75 7.30 18.06 -6.10
CA GLU A 75 7.99 18.31 -4.85
C GLU A 75 8.67 17.01 -4.40
N GLU A 76 9.89 17.14 -3.89
CA GLU A 76 10.56 16.02 -3.25
C GLU A 76 9.74 15.56 -2.03
N PRO A 77 9.52 14.24 -1.86
CA PRO A 77 8.87 13.72 -0.66
C PRO A 77 9.69 14.13 0.58
N PRO A 78 9.04 14.33 1.74
CA PRO A 78 9.75 14.69 2.96
C PRO A 78 10.75 13.60 3.37
N ALA A 79 11.74 13.96 4.18
CA ALA A 79 12.54 12.99 4.89
C ALA A 79 11.67 12.34 5.98
N PHE A 80 10.94 11.27 5.63
CA PHE A 80 10.17 10.46 6.56
C PHE A 80 10.91 9.17 6.90
N THR A 81 10.65 8.62 8.08
CA THR A 81 11.20 7.34 8.54
C THR A 81 10.09 6.32 8.72
N LEU A 82 10.39 5.05 8.45
CA LEU A 82 9.47 3.93 8.66
C LEU A 82 10.03 2.98 9.71
N HIS A 83 9.23 2.65 10.72
CA HIS A 83 9.55 1.64 11.73
C HIS A 83 8.58 0.47 11.64
N GLY A 84 9.09 -0.67 11.18
CA GLY A 84 8.32 -1.90 11.01
C GLY A 84 8.29 -2.77 12.25
N HIS A 85 7.12 -3.28 12.57
CA HIS A 85 6.85 -4.35 13.54
C HIS A 85 5.95 -5.40 12.86
N ASP A 86 5.58 -6.47 13.57
CA ASP A 86 4.79 -7.58 13.00
C ASP A 86 3.52 -7.10 12.27
N ASN A 87 2.54 -6.56 12.99
CA ASN A 87 1.30 -6.05 12.40
C ASN A 87 1.15 -4.54 12.62
N ARG A 88 2.28 -3.83 12.70
CA ARG A 88 2.29 -2.39 12.95
C ARG A 88 3.41 -1.72 12.15
N LEU A 89 3.08 -0.58 11.55
CA LEU A 89 4.02 0.30 10.88
C LEU A 89 3.87 1.71 11.45
N VAL A 90 4.97 2.30 11.90
CA VAL A 90 5.02 3.70 12.29
C VAL A 90 5.65 4.48 11.16
N ILE A 91 4.98 5.53 10.69
CA ILE A 91 5.53 6.52 9.76
C ILE A 91 5.77 7.81 10.52
N GLU A 92 7.02 8.29 10.50
CA GLU A 92 7.44 9.50 11.17
C GLU A 92 7.78 10.57 10.14
N PHE A 93 7.06 11.70 10.20
CA PHE A 93 7.33 12.88 9.39
C PHE A 93 8.11 13.93 10.20
N PRO A 94 8.77 14.89 9.54
CA PRO A 94 9.31 16.06 10.24
C PRO A 94 8.20 16.84 10.96
N GLU A 95 8.52 17.37 12.15
CA GLU A 95 7.61 18.19 12.96
C GLU A 95 6.98 19.33 12.14
N GLY A 96 5.68 19.55 12.28
CA GLY A 96 4.91 20.57 11.55
C GLY A 96 4.76 20.33 10.03
N TRP A 97 5.30 19.25 9.47
CA TRP A 97 5.18 19.00 8.03
C TRP A 97 3.75 18.64 7.61
N LEU A 98 3.07 17.83 8.42
CA LEU A 98 1.69 17.41 8.18
C LEU A 98 0.68 18.54 8.41
N ASP A 99 0.99 19.49 9.31
CA ASP A 99 0.13 20.66 9.59
C ASP A 99 -0.07 21.52 8.33
N ASN A 100 0.96 21.60 7.49
CA ASN A 100 0.93 22.32 6.22
C ASN A 100 0.32 21.49 5.07
N ARG A 101 -0.05 20.22 5.31
CA ARG A 101 -0.55 19.27 4.30
C ARG A 101 -1.78 18.50 4.80
N PRO A 102 -2.90 19.19 5.07
CA PRO A 102 -4.10 18.57 5.65
C PRO A 102 -4.72 17.48 4.76
N LEU A 103 -4.58 17.58 3.43
CA LEU A 103 -5.04 16.53 2.50
C LEU A 103 -4.21 15.25 2.64
N THR A 104 -2.88 15.36 2.73
CA THR A 104 -2.01 14.21 2.94
C THR A 104 -2.29 13.54 4.28
N LEU A 105 -2.50 14.34 5.34
CA LEU A 105 -2.90 13.82 6.64
C LEU A 105 -4.23 13.05 6.57
N ALA A 106 -5.26 13.63 5.94
CA ALA A 106 -6.55 12.97 5.77
C ALA A 106 -6.44 11.66 4.97
N ASP A 107 -5.62 11.63 3.92
CA ASP A 107 -5.36 10.41 3.16
C ASP A 107 -4.68 9.34 4.01
N LEU A 108 -3.68 9.71 4.83
CA LEU A 108 -3.00 8.79 5.75
C LEU A 108 -3.94 8.25 6.84
N GLU A 109 -4.83 9.09 7.37
CA GLU A 109 -5.84 8.67 8.34
C GLU A 109 -6.85 7.69 7.72
N ASN A 110 -7.30 7.94 6.49
CA ASN A 110 -8.14 7.00 5.75
C ASN A 110 -7.41 5.68 5.51
N GLU A 111 -6.11 5.73 5.19
CA GLU A 111 -5.28 4.53 4.99
C GLU A 111 -5.16 3.71 6.27
N ARG A 112 -4.91 4.36 7.42
CA ARG A 112 -4.92 3.72 8.75
C ARG A 112 -6.21 2.96 8.98
N ASP A 113 -7.36 3.56 8.66
CA ASP A 113 -8.66 2.91 8.87
C ASP A 113 -8.89 1.71 7.95
N TYR A 114 -8.36 1.75 6.72
CA TYR A 114 -8.39 0.58 5.82
C TYR A 114 -7.53 -0.57 6.35
N LEU A 115 -6.34 -0.26 6.88
CA LEU A 115 -5.42 -1.26 7.41
C LEU A 115 -5.91 -1.87 8.72
N ALA A 116 -6.52 -1.06 9.60
CA ALA A 116 -7.08 -1.53 10.87
C ALA A 116 -8.16 -2.61 10.68
N ARG A 117 -8.93 -2.53 9.58
CA ARG A 117 -9.91 -3.56 9.19
C ARG A 117 -9.28 -4.89 8.77
N GLN A 118 -7.96 -4.96 8.64
CA GLN A 118 -7.18 -6.16 8.31
C GLN A 118 -6.18 -6.49 9.43
N ASP A 119 -6.47 -6.06 10.66
CA ASP A 119 -5.64 -6.29 11.84
C ASP A 119 -4.21 -5.77 11.66
N PHE A 120 -4.03 -4.70 10.88
CA PHE A 120 -2.76 -4.01 10.66
C PHE A 120 -2.85 -2.56 11.14
N THR A 121 -1.91 -2.16 12.00
CA THR A 121 -1.90 -0.83 12.62
C THR A 121 -0.95 0.10 11.87
N LEU A 122 -1.44 1.26 11.44
CA LEU A 122 -0.61 2.35 10.93
C LEU A 122 -0.63 3.50 11.93
N GLU A 123 0.53 3.89 12.42
CA GLU A 123 0.69 5.05 13.29
C GLU A 123 1.42 6.17 12.57
N ILE A 124 0.95 7.40 12.77
CA ILE A 124 1.46 8.60 12.13
C ILE A 124 2.06 9.48 13.23
N SER A 125 3.36 9.73 13.14
CA SER A 125 4.13 10.60 14.04
C SER A 125 4.65 11.84 13.29
N GLY A 126 5.00 12.90 14.01
CA GLY A 126 5.50 14.15 13.43
C GLY A 126 4.44 15.25 13.26
N ARG A 127 3.59 15.42 14.28
CA ARG A 127 2.83 16.66 14.46
C ARG A 127 3.77 17.68 15.10
#